data_AF-A0A529M4G8-F1
#
_entry.id   AF-A0A529M4G8-F1
#
_cell.length_a   1.000
_cell.length_b   1.000
_cell.length_c   1.000
_cell.angle_alpha   90.00
_cell.angle_beta   90.00
_cell.angle_gamma   90.00
#
_symmetry.space_group_name_H-M   'P 1'
#
loop_
_entity.id
_entity.type
_entity.pdbx_description
1 polymer ?
#
loop_
_entity_poly.entity_id
_entity_poly.type
_entity_poly.pdbx_seq_one_letter_code
_entity_poly.pdbx_strand_id
1 'polypeptide(L)'
;MTAPPKKRGRPRTLDRNVGLDVAARLFWEHGYEGTSIADLTAAMGVTPPSLYATFGSKEELYRQALDRATERESKARMDALLSDMSAYEALSFYLHDVATGISRPDDPRGCIVSTAVVQCAAEN
;
A
#
# COMPACT_ATOMS: atom_id res chain seq x y z
N MET A 1 -37.75 -21.65 25.66
CA MET A 1 -36.28 -21.69 25.81
C MET A 1 -35.68 -20.76 24.79
N THR A 2 -35.34 -19.54 25.19
CA THR A 2 -34.80 -18.50 24.30
C THR A 2 -33.27 -18.52 24.40
N ALA A 3 -32.58 -18.70 23.26
CA ALA A 3 -31.13 -18.80 23.21
C ALA A 3 -30.44 -17.48 23.64
N PRO A 4 -29.26 -17.54 24.27
CA PRO A 4 -28.57 -16.35 24.77
C PRO A 4 -27.99 -15.51 23.62
N PRO A 5 -27.89 -14.17 23.78
CA PRO A 5 -27.35 -13.30 22.75
C PRO A 5 -25.86 -13.59 22.50
N LYS A 6 -25.48 -13.72 21.23
CA LYS A 6 -24.08 -13.83 20.77
C LYS A 6 -23.28 -12.66 21.35
N LYS A 7 -22.34 -12.94 22.25
CA LYS A 7 -21.35 -11.94 22.70
C LYS A 7 -20.67 -11.38 21.45
N ARG A 8 -20.80 -10.07 21.22
CA ARG A 8 -20.00 -9.34 20.22
C ARG A 8 -18.54 -9.52 20.62
N GLY A 9 -17.87 -10.50 20.03
CA GLY A 9 -16.45 -10.75 20.26
C GLY A 9 -15.66 -9.50 19.92
N ARG A 10 -14.59 -9.25 20.68
CA ARG A 10 -13.62 -8.17 20.42
C ARG A 10 -13.35 -8.11 18.91
N PRO A 11 -13.57 -6.96 18.24
CA PRO A 11 -13.34 -6.86 16.80
C PRO A 11 -11.94 -7.37 16.47
N ARG A 12 -11.82 -8.17 15.41
CA ARG A 12 -10.51 -8.57 14.87
C ARG A 12 -9.72 -7.29 14.66
N THR A 13 -8.67 -7.11 15.46
CA THR A 13 -7.84 -5.90 15.37
C THR A 13 -7.11 -5.99 14.04
N LEU A 14 -7.29 -4.98 13.19
CA LEU A 14 -6.59 -4.88 11.92
C LEU A 14 -5.09 -4.91 12.21
N ASP A 15 -4.38 -5.84 11.58
CA ASP A 15 -2.92 -5.75 11.54
C ASP A 15 -2.58 -4.50 10.73
N ARG A 16 -1.89 -3.56 11.39
CA ARG A 16 -1.57 -2.26 10.81
C ARG A 16 -0.79 -2.39 9.50
N ASN A 17 0.15 -3.32 9.42
CA ASN A 17 0.98 -3.52 8.24
C ASN A 17 0.17 -4.08 7.07
N VAL A 18 -0.71 -5.04 7.35
CA VAL A 18 -1.67 -5.55 6.35
C VAL A 18 -2.58 -4.43 5.86
N GLY A 19 -3.06 -3.57 6.76
CA GLY A 19 -3.85 -2.39 6.37
C GLY A 19 -3.09 -1.43 5.46
N LEU A 20 -1.80 -1.17 5.74
CA LEU A 20 -0.97 -0.33 4.86
C LEU A 20 -0.74 -0.98 3.49
N ASP A 21 -0.52 -2.29 3.42
CA ASP A 21 -0.34 -3.01 2.16
C ASP A 21 -1.60 -2.95 1.29
N VAL A 22 -2.78 -3.11 1.92
CA VAL A 22 -4.08 -2.95 1.24
C VAL A 22 -4.28 -1.51 0.76
N ALA A 23 -4.02 -0.52 1.62
CA ALA A 23 -4.14 0.88 1.23
C ALA A 23 -3.21 1.25 0.06
N ALA A 24 -1.95 0.82 0.11
CA ALA A 24 -0.97 1.07 -0.94
C ALA A 24 -1.47 0.52 -2.28
N ARG A 25 -2.05 -0.68 -2.28
CA ARG A 25 -2.61 -1.28 -3.49
C ARG A 25 -3.77 -0.44 -4.06
N LEU A 26 -4.74 -0.06 -3.23
CA LEU A 26 -5.87 0.76 -3.70
C LEU A 26 -5.41 2.12 -4.23
N PHE A 27 -4.49 2.78 -3.52
CA PHE A 27 -3.96 4.07 -3.94
C PHE A 27 -3.14 3.98 -5.23
N TRP A 28 -2.46 2.87 -5.48
CA TRP A 28 -1.76 2.64 -6.74
C TRP A 28 -2.75 2.44 -7.90
N GLU A 29 -3.84 1.72 -7.66
CA GLU A 29 -4.84 1.40 -8.69
C GLU A 29 -5.73 2.60 -9.03
N HIS A 30 -6.11 3.41 -8.04
CA HIS A 30 -7.12 4.46 -8.19
C HIS A 30 -6.60 5.88 -7.91
N GLY A 31 -5.35 6.03 -7.50
CA GLY A 31 -4.81 7.30 -7.04
C GLY A 31 -5.35 7.72 -5.66
N TYR A 32 -4.81 8.81 -5.13
CA TYR A 32 -5.26 9.37 -3.85
C TYR A 32 -6.73 9.80 -3.93
N GLU A 33 -7.10 10.62 -4.92
CA GLU A 33 -8.45 11.17 -5.03
C GLU A 33 -9.48 10.09 -5.39
N GLY A 34 -9.14 9.14 -6.27
CA GLY A 34 -10.04 8.06 -6.69
C GLY A 34 -10.28 6.98 -5.64
N THR A 35 -9.57 6.99 -4.51
CA THR A 35 -9.77 6.02 -3.41
C THR A 35 -10.60 6.64 -2.29
N SER A 36 -11.83 6.17 -2.05
CA SER A 36 -12.66 6.70 -0.96
C SER A 36 -12.37 6.02 0.39
N ILE A 37 -12.80 6.64 1.49
CA ILE A 37 -12.78 6.00 2.82
C ILE A 37 -13.66 4.75 2.86
N ALA A 38 -14.75 4.73 2.08
CA ALA A 38 -15.61 3.55 1.97
C ALA A 38 -14.86 2.38 1.32
N ASP A 39 -14.10 2.63 0.26
CA ASP A 39 -13.30 1.59 -0.42
C ASP A 39 -12.23 1.03 0.52
N LEU A 40 -11.50 1.91 1.22
CA LEU A 40 -10.47 1.51 2.18
C LEU A 40 -11.04 0.67 3.31
N THR A 41 -12.15 1.11 3.92
CA THR A 41 -12.77 0.40 5.05
C THR A 41 -13.36 -0.94 4.62
N ALA A 42 -13.96 -1.01 3.43
CA ALA A 42 -14.46 -2.25 2.84
C ALA A 42 -13.31 -3.24 2.57
N ALA A 43 -12.23 -2.79 1.93
CA ALA A 43 -11.08 -3.63 1.61
C ALA A 43 -10.34 -4.13 2.86
N MET A 44 -10.27 -3.31 3.91
CA MET A 44 -9.62 -3.67 5.18
C MET A 44 -10.54 -4.46 6.13
N GLY A 45 -11.85 -4.53 5.85
CA GLY A 45 -12.83 -5.16 6.74
C GLY A 45 -12.99 -4.45 8.08
N VAL A 46 -12.85 -3.12 8.10
CA VAL A 46 -12.95 -2.27 9.30
C VAL A 46 -14.03 -1.21 9.16
N THR A 47 -14.31 -0.49 10.24
CA THR A 47 -15.21 0.68 10.22
C THR A 47 -14.42 1.97 10.02
N PRO A 48 -15.02 3.06 9.50
CA PRO A 48 -14.34 4.35 9.40
C PRO A 48 -13.72 4.85 10.71
N PRO A 49 -14.41 4.78 11.88
CA PRO A 49 -13.78 5.14 13.15
C PRO A 49 -12.54 4.30 13.49
N SER A 50 -12.55 3.00 13.17
CA SER A 50 -11.39 2.14 13.41
C SER A 50 -10.21 2.48 12.49
N LEU A 51 -10.49 2.84 11.23
CA LEU A 51 -9.47 3.29 10.29
C LEU A 51 -8.80 4.57 10.80
N TYR A 52 -9.59 5.59 11.15
CA TYR A 52 -9.06 6.85 11.68
C TYR A 52 -8.33 6.68 13.02
N ALA A 53 -8.82 5.81 13.91
CA ALA A 53 -8.12 5.51 15.16
C ALA A 53 -6.74 4.84 14.94
N THR A 54 -6.57 4.12 13.83
CA THR A 54 -5.32 3.39 13.53
C THR A 54 -4.34 4.23 12.72
N PHE A 55 -4.84 5.02 11.76
CA PHE A 55 -4.02 5.69 10.76
C PHE A 55 -4.14 7.23 10.77
N GLY A 56 -5.02 7.79 11.61
CA GLY A 56 -5.21 9.24 11.73
C GLY A 56 -6.15 9.80 10.68
N SER A 57 -5.67 10.00 9.45
CA SER A 57 -6.43 10.59 8.34
C SER A 57 -6.20 9.81 7.04
N LYS A 58 -6.98 10.12 5.98
CA LYS A 58 -6.73 9.57 4.64
C LYS A 58 -5.35 9.96 4.11
N GLU A 59 -4.96 11.21 4.31
CA GLU A 59 -3.66 11.76 3.92
C GLU A 59 -2.51 11.07 4.64
N GLU A 60 -2.64 10.89 5.95
CA GLU A 60 -1.61 10.22 6.76
C GLU A 60 -1.52 8.73 6.41
N LEU A 61 -2.65 8.06 6.17
CA LEU A 61 -2.69 6.70 5.64
C LEU A 61 -2.00 6.61 4.27
N TYR A 62 -2.28 7.55 3.37
CA TYR A 62 -1.64 7.62 2.05
C TYR A 62 -0.12 7.75 2.16
N ARG A 63 0.35 8.69 2.98
CA ARG A 63 1.78 8.92 3.20
C ARG A 63 2.48 7.67 3.74
N GLN A 64 1.90 7.02 4.74
CA GLN A 64 2.45 5.79 5.32
C GLN A 64 2.41 4.60 4.36
N ALA A 65 1.36 4.49 3.56
CA ALA A 65 1.23 3.44 2.55
C ALA A 65 2.29 3.60 1.45
N LEU A 66 2.52 4.83 0.98
CA LEU A 66 3.57 5.16 0.02
C LEU A 66 4.98 4.89 0.58
N ASP A 67 5.27 5.35 1.80
CA ASP A 67 6.56 5.13 2.46
C ASP A 67 6.85 3.62 2.52
N ARG A 68 5.88 2.83 2.97
CA ARG A 68 6.00 1.38 3.09
C ARG A 68 6.17 0.68 1.74
N ALA A 69 5.38 1.05 0.73
CA ALA A 69 5.49 0.46 -0.60
C ALA A 69 6.87 0.77 -1.21
N THR A 70 7.31 2.02 -1.09
CA THR A 70 8.62 2.48 -1.60
C THR A 70 9.77 1.78 -0.88
N GLU A 71 9.71 1.65 0.45
CA GLU A 71 10.73 0.93 1.22
C GLU A 71 10.79 -0.54 0.81
N ARG A 72 9.63 -1.20 0.71
CA ARG A 72 9.55 -2.61 0.29
C ARG A 72 10.11 -2.83 -1.11
N GLU A 73 9.78 -1.97 -2.06
CA GLU A 73 10.22 -2.09 -3.44
C GLU A 73 11.69 -1.73 -3.62
N SER A 74 12.21 -0.74 -2.88
CA SER A 74 13.58 -0.25 -3.05
C SER A 74 14.60 -0.97 -2.18
N LYS A 75 14.19 -1.69 -1.13
CA LYS A 75 15.10 -2.29 -0.15
C LYS A 75 16.23 -3.10 -0.79
N ALA A 76 15.91 -4.08 -1.63
CA ALA A 76 16.91 -4.94 -2.26
C ALA A 76 17.89 -4.12 -3.13
N ARG A 77 17.38 -3.10 -3.81
CA ARG A 77 18.18 -2.19 -4.65
C ARG A 77 19.12 -1.32 -3.81
N MET A 78 18.62 -0.78 -2.70
CA MET A 78 19.42 0.01 -1.76
C MET A 78 20.49 -0.86 -1.10
N ASP A 79 20.13 -2.08 -0.68
CA ASP A 79 21.08 -3.05 -0.11
C ASP A 79 22.20 -3.38 -1.12
N ALA A 80 21.88 -3.56 -2.40
CA ALA A 80 22.88 -3.77 -3.45
C ALA A 80 23.79 -2.55 -3.69
N LEU A 81 23.22 -1.34 -3.72
CA LEU A 81 23.98 -0.09 -3.89
C LEU A 81 24.94 0.21 -2.72
N LEU A 82 24.62 -0.29 -1.52
CA LEU A 82 25.42 -0.10 -0.30
C LEU A 82 26.32 -1.30 0.03
N SER A 83 26.36 -2.31 -0.84
CA SER A 83 27.18 -3.51 -0.67
C SER A 83 28.61 -3.32 -1.20
N ASP A 84 29.44 -4.35 -1.05
CA ASP A 84 30.80 -4.40 -1.60
C ASP A 84 30.86 -4.70 -3.12
N MET A 85 29.71 -4.70 -3.81
CA MET A 85 29.63 -4.86 -5.27
C MET A 85 30.34 -3.70 -5.99
N SER A 86 30.86 -3.96 -7.18
CA SER A 86 31.32 -2.86 -8.03
C SER A 86 30.14 -1.95 -8.42
N ALA A 87 30.43 -0.68 -8.69
CA ALA A 87 29.41 0.28 -9.11
C ALA A 87 28.63 -0.21 -10.35
N TYR A 88 29.30 -0.90 -11.27
CA TYR A 88 28.66 -1.48 -12.45
C TYR A 88 27.68 -2.59 -12.10
N GLU A 89 28.06 -3.52 -11.24
CA GLU A 89 27.20 -4.65 -10.84
C GLU A 89 25.98 -4.15 -10.06
N ALA A 90 26.19 -3.24 -9.11
CA ALA A 90 25.10 -2.69 -8.31
C ALA A 90 24.09 -1.91 -9.18
N LEU A 91 24.58 -1.09 -10.12
CA LEU A 91 23.71 -0.35 -11.03
C LEU A 91 22.99 -1.27 -12.04
N SER A 92 23.69 -2.31 -12.54
CA SER A 92 23.07 -3.31 -13.41
C SER A 92 21.93 -4.03 -12.68
N PHE A 93 22.16 -4.48 -11.45
CA PHE A 93 21.12 -5.08 -10.61
C PHE A 93 19.95 -4.11 -10.38
N TYR A 94 20.25 -2.86 -10.00
CA TYR A 94 19.24 -1.83 -9.77
C TYR A 94 18.31 -1.67 -10.97
N LEU A 95 18.87 -1.48 -12.17
CA LEU A 95 18.10 -1.22 -13.39
C LEU A 95 17.26 -2.44 -13.81
N HIS A 96 17.80 -3.65 -13.71
CA HIS A 96 17.05 -4.88 -14.03
C HIS A 96 15.93 -5.15 -13.02
N ASP A 97 16.17 -4.92 -11.73
CA ASP A 97 15.15 -5.08 -10.70
C ASP A 97 14.02 -4.06 -10.87
N VAL A 98 14.34 -2.79 -11.15
CA VAL A 98 13.33 -1.76 -11.49
C VAL A 98 12.51 -2.20 -12.70
N ALA A 99 13.17 -2.55 -13.81
CA ALA A 99 12.49 -2.95 -15.04
C ALA A 99 11.56 -4.15 -14.82
N THR A 100 12.00 -5.12 -14.01
CA THR A 100 11.19 -6.27 -13.62
C THR A 100 10.00 -5.84 -12.78
N GLY A 101 10.22 -5.03 -11.73
CA GLY A 101 9.19 -4.57 -10.80
C GLY A 101 8.04 -3.82 -11.48
N ILE A 102 8.36 -2.82 -12.31
CA ILE A 102 7.36 -1.98 -12.98
C ILE A 102 6.57 -2.69 -14.08
N SER A 103 7.04 -3.87 -14.51
CA SER A 103 6.45 -4.65 -15.60
C SER A 103 5.79 -5.97 -15.15
N ARG A 104 5.76 -6.25 -13.84
CA ARG A 104 5.14 -7.48 -13.30
C ARG A 104 3.65 -7.54 -13.67
N PRO A 105 3.16 -8.67 -14.22
CA PRO A 105 1.75 -8.78 -14.63
C PRO A 105 0.74 -8.69 -13.48
N ASP A 106 1.14 -9.12 -12.28
CA ASP A 106 0.26 -9.21 -11.09
C ASP A 106 0.18 -7.90 -10.30
N ASP A 107 1.04 -6.92 -10.63
CA ASP A 107 1.10 -5.61 -9.99
C ASP A 107 0.56 -4.50 -10.91
N PRO A 108 0.03 -3.39 -10.35
CA PRO A 108 -0.35 -2.25 -11.17
C PRO A 108 0.90 -1.72 -11.89
N ARG A 109 0.74 -1.32 -13.16
CA ARG A 109 1.90 -0.93 -13.99
C ARG A 109 2.53 0.37 -13.48
N GLY A 110 3.85 0.46 -13.68
CA GLY A 110 4.63 1.65 -13.35
C GLY A 110 5.14 1.66 -11.92
N CYS A 111 5.44 2.84 -11.38
CA CYS A 111 5.92 3.03 -10.01
C CYS A 111 4.80 3.68 -9.22
N ILE A 112 4.49 3.18 -8.01
CA ILE A 112 3.43 3.77 -7.17
C ILE A 112 3.61 5.28 -6.97
N VAL A 113 4.84 5.75 -6.81
CA VAL A 113 5.17 7.17 -6.62
C VAL A 113 4.84 8.02 -7.85
N SER A 114 5.08 7.49 -9.05
CA SER A 114 4.83 8.23 -10.29
C SER A 114 3.38 8.08 -10.77
N THR A 115 2.81 6.89 -10.62
CA THR A 115 1.49 6.54 -11.16
C THR A 115 0.36 7.07 -10.28
N ALA A 116 0.49 7.05 -8.95
CA ALA A 116 -0.55 7.54 -8.04
C ALA A 116 -0.86 9.05 -8.18
N VAL A 117 0.05 9.81 -8.79
CA VAL A 117 -0.12 11.26 -9.08
C VAL A 117 -0.85 11.51 -10.40
N VAL A 118 -0.86 10.53 -11.32
CA VAL A 118 -1.37 10.70 -12.70
C VAL A 118 -2.84 10.25 -12.85
N GLN A 119 -3.33 9.35 -11.99
CA GLN A 119 -4.76 9.02 -11.96
C GLN A 119 -5.58 10.14 -11.29
N CYS A 120 -6.03 11.11 -12.09
CA CYS A 120 -7.25 11.85 -11.76
C CYS A 120 -8.42 10.86 -11.67
N ALA A 121 -9.29 11.03 -10.68
CA ALA A 121 -10.54 10.28 -10.61
C ALA A 121 -11.31 10.44 -11.93
N ALA A 122 -11.84 9.34 -12.48
CA ALA A 122 -12.80 9.44 -13.56
C ALA A 122 -14.00 10.26 -13.04
N GLU A 123 -14.29 11.38 -13.68
CA GLU A 123 -15.46 12.20 -13.38
C GLU A 123 -16.72 11.34 -13.56
N ASN A 124 -17.49 11.14 -12.49
CA ASN A 124 -18.85 10.60 -12.53
C ASN A 124 -19.85 11.75 -12.37
#